data_AF-A0A3P7P3K3-F1
#
_entry.id   AF-A0A3P7P3K3-F1
#
_cell.length_a   1.000
_cell.length_b   1.000
_cell.length_c   1.000
_cell.angle_alpha   90.00
_cell.angle_beta   90.00
_cell.angle_gamma   90.00
#
_symmetry.space_group_name_H-M   'P 1'
#
loop_
_entity.id
_entity.type
_entity.pdbx_description
1 polymer ?
#
loop_
_entity_poly.entity_id
_entity_poly.type
_entity_poly.pdbx_seq_one_letter_code
_entity_poly.pdbx_strand_id
1 'polypeptide(L)'
;MVKQHSCSLYLDGQHVDTQRFETVDGGPISTSVCAFLGTPPVLYQHSCLRWRQGPFQLIEEPLTASQIALIACLGPEYIGSLQAPPVPPG
;
A
#
# COMPACT_ATOMS: atom_id res chain seq x y z
N MET A 1 -16.88 -17.22 13.02
CA MET A 1 -15.48 -17.46 13.42
C MET A 1 -14.76 -16.15 13.17
N VAL A 2 -14.26 -15.48 14.21
CA VAL A 2 -13.66 -14.14 14.03
C VAL A 2 -12.40 -14.28 13.19
N LYS A 3 -12.43 -13.75 11.96
CA LYS A 3 -11.25 -13.71 11.09
C LYS A 3 -10.49 -12.42 11.43
N GLN A 4 -9.32 -12.58 12.01
CA GLN A 4 -8.47 -11.46 12.37
C GLN A 4 -7.74 -10.95 11.12
N HIS A 5 -7.80 -9.65 10.89
CA HIS A 5 -7.11 -8.97 9.80
C HIS A 5 -6.09 -7.98 10.35
N SER A 6 -5.08 -7.66 9.57
CA SER A 6 -4.04 -6.69 9.94
C SER A 6 -3.64 -5.83 8.75
N CYS A 7 -3.35 -4.56 9.02
CA CYS A 7 -2.76 -3.61 8.08
C CYS A 7 -1.45 -3.10 8.67
N SER A 8 -0.39 -3.01 7.86
CA SER A 8 0.91 -2.49 8.30
C SER A 8 1.31 -1.31 7.43
N LEU A 9 1.79 -0.25 8.07
CA LEU A 9 2.29 0.97 7.44
C LEU A 9 3.81 0.95 7.44
N TYR A 10 4.39 1.25 6.29
CA TYR A 10 5.83 1.43 6.13
C TYR A 10 6.09 2.79 5.48
N LEU A 11 7.15 3.47 5.93
CA LEU A 11 7.64 4.74 5.36
C LEU A 11 9.12 4.57 5.03
N ASP A 12 9.51 4.95 3.80
CA ASP A 12 10.89 4.82 3.30
C ASP A 12 11.48 3.41 3.51
N GLY A 13 10.65 2.37 3.37
CA GLY A 13 11.05 0.97 3.55
C GLY A 13 11.10 0.49 5.01
N GLN A 14 10.86 1.37 5.99
CA GLN A 14 10.89 1.06 7.42
C GLN A 14 9.47 0.86 7.99
N HIS A 15 9.32 -0.10 8.91
CA HIS A 15 8.05 -0.34 9.59
C HIS A 15 7.71 0.83 10.53
N VAL A 16 6.47 1.30 10.47
CA VAL A 16 5.97 2.39 11.32
C VAL A 16 4.97 1.86 12.33
N ASP A 17 3.94 1.16 11.84
CA ASP A 17 2.88 0.64 12.71
C ASP A 17 2.17 -0.56 12.06
N THR A 18 1.50 -1.36 12.89
CA THR A 18 0.60 -2.44 12.47
C THR A 18 -0.68 -2.40 13.28
N GLN A 19 -1.79 -2.11 12.60
CA GLN A 19 -3.12 -2.14 13.18
C GLN A 19 -3.78 -3.49 12.92
N ARG A 20 -4.36 -4.08 13.97
CA ARG A 20 -5.18 -5.30 13.88
C ARG A 20 -6.64 -4.92 14.01
N PHE A 21 -7.50 -5.53 13.21
CA PHE A 21 -8.93 -5.31 13.24
C PHE A 21 -9.70 -6.61 13.03
N GLU A 22 -10.89 -6.65 13.60
CA GLU A 22 -11.80 -7.78 13.52
C GLU A 22 -12.94 -7.38 12.58
N THR A 23 -13.14 -8.15 11.51
CA THR A 23 -14.33 -7.98 10.69
C THR A 23 -15.47 -8.67 11.40
N VAL A 24 -16.47 -7.90 11.84
CA VAL A 24 -17.76 -8.47 12.22
C VAL A 24 -18.43 -8.88 10.91
N ASP A 25 -18.77 -10.16 10.76
CA ASP A 25 -19.36 -10.76 9.54
C ASP A 25 -20.62 -9.99 9.08
N GLY A 26 -20.42 -8.91 8.33
CA GLY A 26 -21.46 -8.01 7.83
C GLY A 26 -22.00 -8.50 6.49
N GLY A 27 -22.55 -9.71 6.45
CA GLY A 27 -23.14 -10.30 5.25
C GLY A 27 -22.15 -10.46 4.07
N PRO A 28 -22.60 -10.94 2.91
CA PRO A 28 -21.74 -11.10 1.74
C PRO A 28 -21.32 -9.71 1.25
N ILE A 29 -20.12 -9.27 1.64
CA ILE A 29 -19.44 -8.13 1.03
C ILE A 29 -19.26 -8.51 -0.44
N SER A 30 -19.99 -7.83 -1.33
CA SER A 30 -19.85 -8.05 -2.77
C SER A 30 -18.38 -7.85 -3.14
N THR A 31 -17.84 -8.76 -3.94
CA THR A 31 -16.43 -9.01 -4.24
C THR A 31 -15.66 -7.87 -4.92
N SER A 32 -16.13 -6.63 -4.83
CA SER A 32 -15.49 -5.44 -5.40
C SER A 32 -15.20 -4.45 -4.28
N VAL A 33 -14.00 -4.57 -3.70
CA VAL A 33 -13.45 -3.53 -2.82
C VAL A 33 -12.82 -2.47 -3.71
N CYS A 34 -13.44 -1.30 -3.79
CA CYS A 34 -12.86 -0.15 -4.46
C CYS A 34 -12.03 0.65 -3.45
N ALA A 35 -10.73 0.80 -3.71
CA ALA A 35 -9.89 1.77 -3.03
C ALA A 35 -9.79 3.03 -3.91
N PHE A 36 -9.81 4.20 -3.27
CA PHE A 36 -9.57 5.49 -3.92
C PHE A 36 -8.21 6.03 -3.46
N LEU A 37 -7.39 6.52 -4.40
CA LEU A 37 -6.11 7.16 -4.09
C LEU A 37 -6.23 8.68 -4.22
N GLY A 38 -5.76 9.39 -3.20
CA GLY A 38 -5.84 10.85 -3.12
C GLY A 38 -7.11 11.33 -2.44
N THR A 39 -7.62 12.50 -2.86
CA THR A 39 -8.84 13.08 -2.30
C THR A 39 -10.07 12.68 -3.13
N PRO A 40 -11.08 11.99 -2.56
CA PRO A 40 -12.27 11.63 -3.31
C PRO A 40 -13.06 12.88 -3.70
N PRO A 41 -13.86 12.84 -4.79
CA PRO A 41 -14.49 14.05 -5.34
C PRO A 41 -15.34 14.85 -4.36
N VAL A 42 -16.04 14.16 -3.46
CA VAL A 42 -16.89 14.78 -2.42
C VAL A 42 -16.08 15.54 -1.35
N LEU A 43 -14.78 15.23 -1.21
CA LEU A 43 -13.88 15.86 -0.25
C LEU A 43 -12.93 16.85 -0.92
N TYR A 44 -13.12 17.18 -2.20
CA TYR A 44 -12.26 18.17 -2.85
C TYR A 44 -12.35 19.52 -2.15
N GLN A 45 -11.19 20.04 -1.78
CA GLN A 45 -11.00 21.36 -1.20
C GLN A 45 -9.98 22.11 -2.05
N HIS A 46 -10.15 23.43 -2.16
CA HIS A 46 -9.13 24.27 -2.79
C HIS A 46 -7.83 24.18 -1.99
N SER A 47 -6.77 23.66 -2.62
CA SER A 47 -5.44 23.57 -2.03
C SER A 47 -4.41 24.17 -2.97
N CYS A 48 -3.51 24.99 -2.42
CA CYS A 48 -2.36 25.51 -3.17
C CYS A 48 -1.22 24.49 -3.28
N LEU A 49 -1.31 23.36 -2.58
CA LEU A 49 -0.32 22.29 -2.64
C LEU A 49 -0.45 21.55 -3.97
N ARG A 50 0.60 21.63 -4.81
CA ARG A 50 0.72 20.89 -6.06
C ARG A 50 1.55 19.63 -5.83
N TRP A 51 0.91 18.56 -5.42
CA TRP A 51 1.50 17.23 -5.31
C TRP A 51 1.07 16.42 -6.51
N ARG A 52 2.02 15.73 -7.14
CA ARG A 52 1.76 14.75 -8.19
C ARG A 52 1.96 13.37 -7.59
N GLN A 53 0.99 12.50 -7.77
CA GLN A 53 1.14 11.10 -7.39
C GLN A 53 2.30 10.51 -8.20
N GLY A 54 3.28 9.92 -7.51
CA GLY A 54 4.35 9.16 -8.14
C GLY A 54 3.87 7.77 -8.62
N PRO A 55 4.79 6.88 -8.99
CA PRO A 55 4.47 5.50 -9.30
C PRO A 55 3.67 4.85 -8.18
N PHE A 56 2.64 4.10 -8.55
CA PHE A 56 1.79 3.38 -7.62
C PHE A 56 1.58 1.96 -8.12
N GLN A 57 1.72 1.00 -7.22
CA GLN A 57 1.58 -0.43 -7.53
C GLN A 57 0.64 -1.06 -6.52
N LEU A 58 -0.35 -1.79 -7.02
CA LEU A 58 -1.21 -2.64 -6.21
C LEU A 58 -0.74 -4.08 -6.39
N ILE A 59 -0.45 -4.76 -5.28
CA ILE A 59 0.05 -6.13 -5.24
C ILE A 59 -0.95 -6.94 -4.43
N GLU A 60 -1.38 -8.08 -4.98
CA GLU A 60 -2.39 -8.94 -4.33
C GLU A 60 -1.78 -9.71 -3.16
N GLU A 61 -0.52 -10.12 -3.29
CA GLU A 61 0.20 -10.89 -2.28
C GLU A 61 0.69 -10.02 -1.12
N PRO A 62 0.65 -10.55 0.13
CA PRO A 62 1.22 -9.86 1.27
C PRO A 62 2.75 -9.77 1.13
N LEU A 63 3.27 -8.56 1.23
CA LEU A 63 4.71 -8.29 1.22
C LEU A 63 5.32 -8.49 2.61
N THR A 64 6.53 -9.02 2.65
CA THR A 64 7.37 -9.04 3.84
C THR A 64 8.06 -7.69 4.06
N ALA A 65 8.52 -7.42 5.29
CA ALA A 65 9.27 -6.21 5.59
C ALA A 65 10.55 -6.06 4.73
N SER A 66 11.23 -7.16 4.41
CA SER A 66 12.42 -7.15 3.55
C SER A 66 12.10 -6.80 2.10
N GLN A 67 10.97 -7.28 1.58
CA GLN A 67 10.50 -6.92 0.24
C GLN A 67 10.13 -5.44 0.16
N ILE A 68 9.50 -4.90 1.20
CA ILE A 68 9.14 -3.48 1.26
C ILE A 68 10.39 -2.60 1.32
N ALA A 69 11.38 -2.96 2.15
CA ALA A 69 12.67 -2.29 2.19
C ALA A 69 13.36 -2.31 0.83
N LEU A 70 13.35 -3.45 0.14
CA LEU A 70 13.90 -3.58 -1.21
C LEU A 70 13.19 -2.66 -2.21
N ILE A 71 11.85 -2.65 -2.23
CA ILE A 71 11.07 -1.77 -3.11
C ILE A 71 11.42 -0.30 -2.85
N ALA A 72 11.56 0.11 -1.59
CA ALA A 72 11.96 1.47 -1.25
C ALA A 72 13.37 1.79 -1.79
N CYS A 73 14.32 0.86 -1.68
CA CYS A 73 15.67 1.03 -2.21
C CYS A 73 15.74 1.11 -3.74
N LEU A 74 14.86 0.40 -4.46
CA LEU A 74 14.77 0.49 -5.93
C LEU A 74 14.35 1.89 -6.39
N GLY A 75 13.62 2.62 -5.54
CA GLY A 75 13.18 3.98 -5.80
C GLY A 75 12.05 4.10 -6.83
N PRO A 76 11.57 5.32 -7.06
CA PRO A 76 10.43 5.59 -7.95
C PRO A 76 10.76 5.36 -9.43
N GLU A 77 12.04 5.33 -9.82
CA GLU A 77 12.46 5.13 -11.21
C GLU A 77 12.43 3.65 -11.64
N TYR A 78 12.11 2.73 -10.71
CA TYR A 78 12.03 1.31 -11.04
C TYR A 78 10.76 0.99 -11.85
N ILE A 79 10.97 0.56 -13.09
CA ILE A 79 9.90 0.24 -14.07
C ILE A 79 9.69 -1.29 -14.26
N GLY A 80 10.29 -2.13 -13.41
CA GLY A 80 10.19 -3.59 -13.52
C GLY A 80 8.96 -4.19 -12.82
N SER A 81 8.79 -5.51 -12.92
CA SER A 81 7.60 -6.23 -12.43
C SER A 81 7.67 -6.71 -10.97
N LEU A 82 8.76 -6.41 -10.24
CA LEU A 82 9.03 -6.91 -8.88
C LEU A 82 9.08 -8.45 -8.70
N GLN A 83 9.05 -9.23 -9.78
CA GLN A 83 9.15 -10.70 -9.71
C GLN A 83 10.59 -11.20 -9.46
N ALA A 84 11.60 -10.40 -9.80
CA ALA A 84 13.02 -10.67 -9.53
C ALA A 84 13.82 -9.35 -9.55
N PRO A 85 13.56 -8.42 -8.62
CA PRO A 85 14.26 -7.15 -8.58
C PRO A 85 15.75 -7.34 -8.32
N PRO A 86 16.62 -6.49 -8.90
CA PRO A 86 18.04 -6.52 -8.61
C PRO A 86 18.27 -6.21 -7.13
N VAL A 87 19.21 -6.95 -6.51
CA VAL A 87 19.63 -6.69 -5.13
C VAL A 87 20.46 -5.39 -5.12
N PRO A 88 20.11 -4.38 -4.31
CA PRO A 88 20.88 -3.15 -4.19
C PRO A 88 22.31 -3.48 -3.71
N PRO A 89 23.33 -2.75 -4.18
CA PRO A 89 24.68 -2.88 -3.63
C PRO A 89 24.64 -2.53 -2.13
N GLY A 90 25.22 -3.42 -1.31
CA GLY A 90 25.30 -3.26 0.15
C GLY A 90 26.34 -2.25 0.61
#